data_AF-A0A929GF47-F1
#
_entry.id   AF-A0A929GF47-F1
#
_cell.length_a   1.000
_cell.length_b   1.000
_cell.length_c   1.000
_cell.angle_alpha   90.00
_cell.angle_beta   90.00
_cell.angle_gamma   90.00
#
_symmetry.space_group_name_H-M   'P 1'
#
loop_
_entity.id
_entity.type
_entity.pdbx_description
1 polymer ?
#
loop_
_entity_poly.entity_id
_entity_poly.type
_entity_poly.pdbx_seq_one_letter_code
_entity_poly.pdbx_strand_id
1 'polypeptide(L)'
;TAQGEASIVNDYPGLKPLVDFVGEENLSVLNLVGFRAADRAMKDLSLNRGDSNILALTDAGYIAQIGEYTTEKALDGAIMTSGASRGKGNLVNVHKPYNSPLWFAFFDKKSKDCVYLEAKSDVLKTYLSREKTERDATLRDFMMLKDKEIFTRIAKENIDADRLLNNPESWQKKMVAKVFGGNESSIFTISNLWAMGLPNDFLKVAELHDHICPGLTSGYMIAEYIKKNFPSSNPRNEYTVIAIPPWCKDDALIQIFETNVGHKAMYVKHLTKEQKTALSGEAKKVANIFINKKTNKGVVVGFDWAKVYEVAEMPDEAIAKFRDFTTYWWWWGRLKEDIALMDYLDKPEEFVSTIKEFDTTPEQIEKLKAAGVNPLVELGIMPKP
;
A
#
# COMPACT_ATOMS: atom_id res chain seq x y z
N THR A 1 7.27 -30.05 23.24
CA THR A 1 6.08 -30.68 23.86
C THR A 1 6.47 -31.40 25.14
N ALA A 2 5.76 -31.19 26.26
CA ALA A 2 5.91 -32.03 27.43
C ALA A 2 5.42 -33.46 27.09
N GLN A 3 6.10 -34.49 27.57
CA GLN A 3 5.72 -35.89 27.32
C GLN A 3 4.33 -36.16 27.88
N GLY A 4 3.32 -36.30 27.00
CA GLY A 4 2.00 -36.84 27.36
C GLY A 4 0.79 -36.16 26.71
N GLU A 5 0.92 -34.92 26.22
CA GLU A 5 -0.21 -34.25 25.55
C GLU A 5 -0.24 -34.57 24.06
N ALA A 6 -1.41 -34.95 23.55
CA ALA A 6 -1.62 -35.19 22.12
C ALA A 6 -1.35 -33.90 21.33
N SER A 7 -0.70 -34.02 20.17
CA SER A 7 -0.44 -32.87 19.30
C SER A 7 -1.75 -32.22 18.84
N ILE A 8 -1.81 -30.88 18.79
CA ILE A 8 -2.97 -30.13 18.28
C ILE A 8 -3.24 -30.43 16.80
N VAL A 9 -2.21 -30.87 16.06
CA VAL A 9 -2.31 -31.27 14.66
C VAL A 9 -3.18 -32.52 14.49
N ASN A 10 -3.29 -33.37 15.51
CA ASN A 10 -4.14 -34.55 15.44
C ASN A 10 -5.63 -34.16 15.32
N ASP A 11 -6.03 -33.08 16.00
CA ASP A 11 -7.41 -32.57 15.94
C ASP A 11 -7.62 -31.60 14.77
N TYR A 12 -6.56 -30.90 14.37
CA TYR A 12 -6.58 -29.93 13.28
C TYR A 12 -5.43 -30.19 12.28
N PRO A 13 -5.56 -31.18 11.38
CA PRO A 13 -4.48 -31.56 10.45
C PRO A 13 -4.00 -30.42 9.54
N GLY A 14 -4.87 -29.45 9.24
CA GLY A 14 -4.51 -28.26 8.47
C GLY A 14 -3.44 -27.38 9.12
N LEU A 15 -3.22 -27.49 10.43
CA LEU A 15 -2.15 -26.77 11.13
C LEU A 15 -0.76 -27.32 10.84
N LYS A 16 -0.65 -28.52 10.25
CA LYS A 16 0.65 -29.19 10.06
C LYS A 16 1.72 -28.30 9.41
N PRO A 17 1.47 -27.58 8.29
CA PRO A 17 2.49 -26.73 7.67
C PRO A 17 2.96 -25.61 8.61
N LEU A 18 2.06 -25.05 9.42
CA LEU A 18 2.38 -24.00 10.37
C LEU A 18 3.19 -24.55 11.55
N VAL A 19 2.76 -25.67 12.13
CA VAL A 19 3.46 -26.34 13.23
C VAL A 19 4.85 -26.79 12.82
N ASP A 20 5.01 -27.36 11.61
CA ASP A 20 6.31 -27.74 11.07
C ASP A 20 7.26 -26.52 10.90
N PHE A 21 6.71 -25.31 10.70
CA PHE A 21 7.48 -24.08 10.53
C PHE A 21 7.86 -23.41 11.84
N VAL A 22 6.91 -23.24 12.77
CA VAL A 22 7.17 -22.52 14.04
C VAL A 22 7.62 -23.43 15.18
N GLY A 23 7.36 -24.73 15.10
CA GLY A 23 7.48 -25.67 16.22
C GLY A 23 6.22 -25.65 17.10
N GLU A 24 5.71 -26.83 17.46
CA GLU A 24 4.44 -26.95 18.20
C GLU A 24 4.50 -26.23 19.55
N GLU A 25 5.65 -26.18 20.20
CA GLU A 25 5.89 -25.46 21.46
C GLU A 25 5.89 -23.94 21.34
N ASN A 26 6.05 -23.38 20.14
CA ASN A 26 6.07 -21.93 19.91
C ASN A 26 4.75 -21.38 19.33
N LEU A 27 3.84 -22.28 18.95
CA LEU A 27 2.50 -21.96 18.45
C LEU A 27 1.75 -21.05 19.45
N SER A 28 1.03 -20.06 18.93
CA SER A 28 0.28 -19.08 19.72
C SER A 28 -1.10 -18.82 19.12
N VAL A 29 -2.00 -18.24 19.91
CA VAL A 29 -3.30 -17.70 19.46
C VAL A 29 -3.12 -16.76 18.26
N LEU A 30 -2.03 -15.99 18.19
CA LEU A 30 -1.73 -15.16 17.03
C LEU A 30 -1.50 -15.99 15.76
N ASN A 31 -0.73 -17.07 15.83
CA ASN A 31 -0.57 -17.98 14.69
C ASN A 31 -1.92 -18.60 14.29
N LEU A 32 -2.74 -18.96 15.27
CA LEU A 32 -4.05 -19.56 15.02
C LEU A 32 -5.04 -18.60 14.36
N VAL A 33 -5.07 -17.30 14.71
CA VAL A 33 -5.98 -16.36 14.02
C VAL A 33 -5.60 -16.16 12.55
N GLY A 34 -4.29 -16.11 12.25
CA GLY A 34 -3.81 -16.08 10.86
C GLY A 34 -4.17 -17.36 10.09
N PHE A 35 -4.00 -18.52 10.72
CA PHE A 35 -4.44 -19.81 10.16
C PHE A 35 -5.95 -19.80 9.88
N ARG A 36 -6.77 -19.40 10.86
CA ARG A 36 -8.24 -19.38 10.76
C ARG A 36 -8.71 -18.44 9.64
N ALA A 37 -8.07 -17.28 9.49
CA ALA A 37 -8.39 -16.34 8.42
C ALA A 37 -8.13 -16.93 7.04
N ALA A 38 -6.93 -17.50 6.83
CA ALA A 38 -6.54 -18.11 5.57
C ALA A 38 -7.37 -19.36 5.24
N ASP A 39 -7.54 -20.28 6.19
CA ASP A 39 -8.31 -21.52 6.01
C ASP A 39 -9.77 -21.21 5.64
N ARG A 40 -10.38 -20.24 6.33
CA ARG A 40 -11.74 -19.78 6.01
C ARG A 40 -11.82 -19.18 4.61
N ALA A 41 -10.94 -18.24 4.29
CA ALA A 41 -10.96 -17.55 3.00
C ALA A 41 -10.73 -18.52 1.83
N MET A 42 -9.79 -19.45 1.97
CA MET A 42 -9.50 -20.44 0.95
C MET A 42 -10.67 -21.38 0.69
N LYS A 43 -11.40 -21.79 1.73
CA LYS A 43 -12.66 -22.55 1.57
C LYS A 43 -13.71 -21.76 0.81
N ASP A 44 -13.93 -20.50 1.20
CA ASP A 44 -14.92 -19.61 0.56
C ASP A 44 -14.56 -19.27 -0.90
N LEU A 45 -13.27 -19.27 -1.25
CA LEU A 45 -12.74 -19.03 -2.59
C LEU A 45 -12.47 -20.31 -3.39
N SER A 46 -12.62 -21.49 -2.77
CA SER A 46 -12.24 -22.79 -3.37
C SER A 46 -10.77 -22.84 -3.85
N LEU A 47 -9.85 -22.23 -3.08
CA LEU A 47 -8.42 -22.19 -3.36
C LEU A 47 -7.66 -23.24 -2.55
N ASN A 48 -6.55 -23.73 -3.12
CA ASN A 48 -5.64 -24.64 -2.44
C ASN A 48 -4.36 -23.92 -1.99
N ARG A 49 -3.68 -24.49 -1.00
CA ARG A 49 -2.42 -23.93 -0.49
C ARG A 49 -1.39 -23.84 -1.63
N GLY A 50 -0.85 -22.65 -1.82
CA GLY A 50 0.17 -22.38 -2.82
C GLY A 50 -0.35 -22.17 -4.25
N ASP A 51 -1.66 -22.03 -4.45
CA ASP A 51 -2.25 -21.62 -5.72
C ASP A 51 -1.64 -20.28 -6.19
N SER A 52 -1.27 -20.17 -7.46
CA SER A 52 -0.71 -18.94 -8.03
C SER A 52 -1.75 -17.82 -8.18
N ASN A 53 -3.04 -18.15 -8.10
CA ASN A 53 -4.12 -17.18 -8.23
C ASN A 53 -4.41 -16.41 -6.94
N ILE A 54 -3.90 -16.85 -5.78
CA ILE A 54 -4.17 -16.18 -4.51
C ILE A 54 -3.26 -14.97 -4.33
N LEU A 55 -3.84 -13.84 -3.95
CA LEU A 55 -3.15 -12.70 -3.35
C LEU A 55 -3.58 -12.57 -1.90
N ALA A 56 -2.63 -12.61 -0.98
CA ALA A 56 -2.88 -12.32 0.43
C ALA A 56 -2.50 -10.86 0.75
N LEU A 57 -3.41 -10.12 1.38
CA LEU A 57 -3.16 -8.78 1.92
C LEU A 57 -3.46 -8.76 3.41
N THR A 58 -2.64 -8.11 4.21
CA THR A 58 -2.84 -8.01 5.67
C THR A 58 -1.98 -6.90 6.26
N ASP A 59 -2.38 -6.33 7.39
CA ASP A 59 -1.51 -5.48 8.21
C ASP A 59 -0.71 -6.28 9.28
N ALA A 60 -0.92 -7.60 9.35
CA ALA A 60 -0.20 -8.50 10.23
C ALA A 60 1.31 -8.44 9.99
N GLY A 61 2.08 -8.36 11.08
CA GLY A 61 3.54 -8.30 11.05
C GLY A 61 4.12 -6.95 10.62
N TYR A 62 3.29 -5.92 10.49
CA TYR A 62 3.75 -4.54 10.34
C TYR A 62 3.84 -3.83 11.71
N ILE A 63 2.97 -2.87 11.99
CA ILE A 63 2.96 -2.10 13.26
C ILE A 63 1.64 -2.29 14.03
N ALA A 64 0.61 -2.89 13.42
CA ALA A 64 -0.66 -3.17 14.09
C ALA A 64 -0.44 -4.02 15.35
N GLN A 65 -1.03 -3.58 16.47
CA GLN A 65 -0.88 -4.19 17.79
C GLN A 65 -2.23 -4.54 18.40
N ILE A 66 -2.23 -5.60 19.21
CA ILE A 66 -3.35 -5.99 20.05
C ILE A 66 -2.94 -5.76 21.50
N GLY A 67 -3.23 -4.57 22.03
CA GLY A 67 -2.72 -4.19 23.35
C GLY A 67 -1.19 -4.16 23.36
N GLU A 68 -0.55 -5.02 24.16
CA GLU A 68 0.91 -5.14 24.24
C GLU A 68 1.51 -6.14 23.23
N TYR A 69 0.66 -6.85 22.47
CA TYR A 69 1.09 -7.91 21.58
C TYR A 69 1.30 -7.41 20.15
N THR A 70 2.44 -7.75 19.55
CA THR A 70 2.72 -7.56 18.12
C THR A 70 2.07 -8.68 17.28
N THR A 71 2.03 -8.53 15.95
CA THR A 71 1.19 -9.36 15.08
C THR A 71 1.95 -10.24 14.08
N GLU A 72 3.28 -10.35 14.17
CA GLU A 72 4.12 -11.13 13.25
C GLU A 72 3.71 -12.62 13.23
N LYS A 73 3.39 -13.19 14.39
CA LYS A 73 2.90 -14.57 14.48
C LYS A 73 1.62 -14.80 13.68
N ALA A 74 0.76 -13.79 13.56
CA ALA A 74 -0.45 -13.89 12.74
C ALA A 74 -0.14 -13.90 11.24
N LEU A 75 0.92 -13.21 10.83
CA LEU A 75 1.45 -13.32 9.47
C LEU A 75 1.92 -14.76 9.18
N ASP A 76 2.68 -15.38 10.08
CA ASP A 76 3.11 -16.78 9.93
C ASP A 76 1.92 -17.72 9.70
N GLY A 77 0.87 -17.55 10.51
CA GLY A 77 -0.37 -18.31 10.37
C GLY A 77 -0.99 -18.17 8.98
N ALA A 78 -1.12 -16.94 8.49
CA ALA A 78 -1.71 -16.66 7.19
C ALA A 78 -0.85 -17.22 6.03
N ILE A 79 0.47 -17.01 6.06
CA ILE A 79 1.37 -17.41 4.96
C ILE A 79 1.59 -18.93 4.91
N MET A 80 1.67 -19.59 6.07
CA MET A 80 1.88 -21.04 6.10
C MET A 80 0.64 -21.80 5.69
N THR A 81 -0.55 -21.24 5.92
CA THR A 81 -1.83 -21.83 5.51
C THR A 81 -2.11 -21.58 4.03
N SER A 82 -1.97 -20.33 3.57
CA SER A 82 -2.22 -19.96 2.17
C SER A 82 -1.12 -20.39 1.21
N GLY A 83 0.12 -20.50 1.68
CA GLY A 83 1.30 -20.66 0.83
C GLY A 83 1.68 -19.39 0.07
N ALA A 84 1.07 -18.23 0.38
CA ALA A 84 1.44 -16.93 -0.15
C ALA A 84 2.79 -16.47 0.45
N SER A 85 3.57 -15.73 -0.33
CA SER A 85 4.85 -15.21 0.15
C SER A 85 5.33 -14.02 -0.66
N ARG A 86 6.23 -13.22 -0.07
CA ARG A 86 6.89 -12.10 -0.78
C ARG A 86 7.66 -12.57 -2.00
N GLY A 87 8.36 -13.72 -1.91
CA GLY A 87 9.14 -14.26 -3.02
C GLY A 87 8.30 -14.73 -4.21
N LYS A 88 7.05 -15.14 -3.96
CA LYS A 88 6.08 -15.46 -5.03
C LYS A 88 5.36 -14.21 -5.57
N GLY A 89 5.62 -13.04 -5.00
CA GLY A 89 4.96 -11.79 -5.39
C GLY A 89 3.46 -11.77 -5.10
N ASN A 90 2.97 -12.59 -4.16
CA ASN A 90 1.53 -12.74 -3.90
C ASN A 90 1.15 -12.54 -2.43
N LEU A 91 1.97 -11.78 -1.70
CA LEU A 91 1.75 -11.32 -0.34
C LEU A 91 2.05 -9.82 -0.25
N VAL A 92 1.12 -9.07 0.30
CA VAL A 92 1.21 -7.62 0.52
C VAL A 92 0.98 -7.34 2.00
N ASN A 93 2.03 -6.93 2.72
CA ASN A 93 1.89 -6.42 4.08
C ASN A 93 1.61 -4.92 4.01
N VAL A 94 0.35 -4.54 4.21
CA VAL A 94 -0.11 -3.16 4.06
C VAL A 94 0.20 -2.38 5.34
N HIS A 95 0.93 -1.27 5.20
CA HIS A 95 1.24 -0.38 6.30
C HIS A 95 -0.05 0.23 6.88
N LYS A 96 -0.22 0.12 8.20
CA LYS A 96 -1.30 0.74 8.94
C LYS A 96 -0.79 1.32 10.28
N PRO A 97 -1.48 2.33 10.85
CA PRO A 97 -1.20 2.83 12.20
C PRO A 97 -1.25 1.72 13.26
N TYR A 98 -0.47 1.87 14.34
CA TYR A 98 -0.30 0.84 15.37
C TYR A 98 -1.59 0.38 16.05
N ASN A 99 -2.60 1.25 16.10
CA ASN A 99 -3.89 1.01 16.72
C ASN A 99 -4.96 0.52 15.74
N SER A 100 -4.57 0.16 14.51
CA SER A 100 -5.51 -0.40 13.52
C SER A 100 -5.93 -1.82 13.94
N PRO A 101 -7.20 -2.21 13.71
CA PRO A 101 -7.63 -3.58 13.92
C PRO A 101 -6.87 -4.54 12.99
N LEU A 102 -6.38 -5.66 13.53
CA LEU A 102 -5.73 -6.70 12.73
C LEU A 102 -6.71 -7.27 11.69
N TRP A 103 -6.31 -7.29 10.42
CA TRP A 103 -7.17 -7.79 9.34
C TRP A 103 -6.41 -8.63 8.30
N PHE A 104 -7.17 -9.44 7.56
CA PHE A 104 -6.68 -10.29 6.48
C PHE A 104 -7.62 -10.19 5.28
N ALA A 105 -7.06 -10.18 4.08
CA ALA A 105 -7.80 -10.30 2.84
C ALA A 105 -7.12 -11.32 1.92
N PHE A 106 -7.92 -12.12 1.25
CA PHE A 106 -7.46 -13.07 0.25
C PHE A 106 -8.28 -12.87 -1.02
N PHE A 107 -7.60 -12.60 -2.11
CA PHE A 107 -8.20 -12.36 -3.41
C PHE A 107 -7.85 -13.50 -4.37
N ASP A 108 -8.85 -13.99 -5.10
CA ASP A 108 -8.66 -14.94 -6.18
C ASP A 108 -8.60 -14.20 -7.53
N LYS A 109 -7.43 -14.29 -8.19
CA LYS A 109 -7.19 -13.71 -9.52
C LYS A 109 -8.22 -14.14 -10.56
N LYS A 110 -8.74 -15.37 -10.48
CA LYS A 110 -9.62 -15.97 -11.49
C LYS A 110 -11.07 -15.51 -11.34
N SER A 111 -11.66 -15.72 -10.16
CA SER A 111 -13.06 -15.33 -9.91
C SER A 111 -13.23 -13.83 -9.65
N LYS A 112 -12.15 -13.13 -9.29
CA LYS A 112 -12.16 -11.75 -8.78
C LYS A 112 -12.88 -11.59 -7.44
N ASP A 113 -13.19 -12.68 -6.76
CA ASP A 113 -13.71 -12.65 -5.41
C ASP A 113 -12.58 -12.37 -4.40
N CYS A 114 -12.89 -11.55 -3.41
CA CYS A 114 -12.04 -11.26 -2.27
C CYS A 114 -12.80 -11.59 -0.98
N VAL A 115 -12.15 -12.35 -0.09
CA VAL A 115 -12.64 -12.59 1.27
C VAL A 115 -11.82 -11.75 2.24
N TYR A 116 -12.50 -10.92 3.03
CA TYR A 116 -11.94 -10.07 4.06
C TYR A 116 -12.38 -10.54 5.45
N LEU A 117 -11.44 -10.56 6.39
CA LEU A 117 -11.66 -10.89 7.79
C LEU A 117 -10.98 -9.87 8.70
N GLU A 118 -11.74 -9.27 9.61
CA GLU A 118 -11.24 -8.34 10.62
C GLU A 118 -11.35 -8.98 12.00
N ALA A 119 -10.24 -9.11 12.71
CA ALA A 119 -10.19 -9.80 13.99
C ALA A 119 -10.76 -8.95 15.14
N LYS A 120 -11.40 -9.61 16.12
CA LYS A 120 -11.83 -8.97 17.36
C LYS A 120 -10.65 -8.83 18.32
N SER A 121 -10.07 -7.63 18.38
CA SER A 121 -8.92 -7.34 19.25
C SER A 121 -9.15 -7.73 20.71
N ASP A 122 -10.35 -7.51 21.26
CA ASP A 122 -10.64 -7.87 22.66
C ASP A 122 -10.64 -9.37 22.90
N VAL A 123 -11.21 -10.15 21.97
CA VAL A 123 -11.21 -11.63 22.04
C VAL A 123 -9.77 -12.14 21.96
N LEU A 124 -8.99 -11.64 20.99
CA LEU A 124 -7.59 -12.02 20.88
C LEU A 124 -6.81 -11.66 22.14
N LYS A 125 -7.02 -10.47 22.70
CA LYS A 125 -6.35 -10.02 23.93
C LYS A 125 -6.67 -10.93 25.13
N THR A 126 -7.93 -11.34 25.29
CA THR A 126 -8.33 -12.29 26.34
C THR A 126 -7.60 -13.62 26.21
N TYR A 127 -7.60 -14.21 25.01
CA TYR A 127 -6.94 -15.50 24.76
C TYR A 127 -5.42 -15.39 24.87
N LEU A 128 -4.80 -14.33 24.36
CA LEU A 128 -3.35 -14.10 24.49
C LEU A 128 -2.91 -13.95 25.95
N SER A 129 -3.76 -13.35 26.78
CA SER A 129 -3.47 -13.22 28.22
C SER A 129 -3.56 -14.56 28.94
N ARG A 130 -4.55 -15.40 28.59
CA ARG A 130 -4.70 -16.76 29.13
C ARG A 130 -3.61 -17.72 28.65
N GLU A 131 -3.13 -17.55 27.41
CA GLU A 131 -2.07 -18.38 26.82
C GLU A 131 -0.79 -18.35 27.66
N LYS A 132 -0.50 -17.26 28.38
CA LYS A 132 0.68 -17.12 29.25
C LYS A 132 0.72 -18.14 30.40
N THR A 133 -0.43 -18.63 30.87
CA THR A 133 -0.52 -19.54 32.02
C THR A 133 -1.09 -20.91 31.66
N GLU A 134 -1.99 -20.98 30.67
CA GLU A 134 -2.72 -22.19 30.29
C GLU A 134 -2.62 -22.44 28.79
N ARG A 135 -1.41 -22.41 28.24
CA ARG A 135 -1.16 -22.40 26.79
C ARG A 135 -1.93 -23.47 26.03
N ASP A 136 -1.71 -24.75 26.31
CA ASP A 136 -2.20 -25.84 25.45
C ASP A 136 -3.74 -25.94 25.49
N ALA A 137 -4.35 -25.74 26.65
CA ALA A 137 -5.81 -25.60 26.78
C ALA A 137 -6.34 -24.37 26.03
N THR A 138 -5.65 -23.22 26.13
CA THR A 138 -6.04 -21.97 25.46
C THR A 138 -6.04 -22.11 23.94
N LEU A 139 -5.01 -22.75 23.37
CA LEU A 139 -4.92 -22.97 21.91
C LEU A 139 -6.07 -23.85 21.42
N ARG A 140 -6.41 -24.90 22.17
CA ARG A 140 -7.51 -25.82 21.84
C ARG A 140 -8.88 -25.13 21.94
N ASP A 141 -9.11 -24.40 23.03
CA ASP A 141 -10.34 -23.65 23.25
C ASP A 141 -10.53 -22.57 22.17
N PHE A 142 -9.45 -21.87 21.80
CA PHE A 142 -9.49 -20.87 20.73
C PHE A 142 -9.90 -21.51 19.38
N MET A 143 -9.39 -22.69 19.07
CA MET A 143 -9.75 -23.39 17.84
C MET A 143 -11.20 -23.85 17.80
N MET A 144 -11.85 -24.05 18.96
CA MET A 144 -13.28 -24.39 19.04
C MET A 144 -14.21 -23.20 18.77
N LEU A 145 -13.71 -21.95 18.84
CA LEU A 145 -14.52 -20.76 18.56
C LEU A 145 -15.02 -20.79 17.11
N LYS A 146 -16.26 -20.31 16.91
CA LYS A 146 -16.81 -20.06 15.57
C LYS A 146 -16.17 -18.82 14.96
N ASP A 147 -16.14 -18.74 13.63
CA ASP A 147 -15.51 -17.59 12.93
C ASP A 147 -16.10 -16.24 13.40
N LYS A 148 -17.42 -16.15 13.61
CA LYS A 148 -18.09 -14.94 14.11
C LYS A 148 -17.72 -14.54 15.55
N GLU A 149 -17.09 -15.44 16.30
CA GLU A 149 -16.59 -15.17 17.65
C GLU A 149 -15.17 -14.59 17.58
N ILE A 150 -14.39 -14.97 16.55
CA ILE A 150 -13.02 -14.50 16.31
C ILE A 150 -13.00 -13.19 15.52
N PHE A 151 -13.85 -13.08 14.50
CA PHE A 151 -13.85 -11.97 13.55
C PHE A 151 -15.08 -11.07 13.75
N THR A 152 -14.84 -9.76 13.80
CA THR A 152 -15.91 -8.75 13.85
C THR A 152 -16.56 -8.57 12.49
N ARG A 153 -15.80 -8.80 11.42
CA ARG A 153 -16.26 -8.71 10.04
C ARG A 153 -15.74 -9.90 9.24
N ILE A 154 -16.64 -10.48 8.46
CA ILE A 154 -16.33 -11.48 7.43
C ILE A 154 -17.13 -11.05 6.20
N ALA A 155 -16.44 -10.68 5.12
CA ALA A 155 -17.06 -10.24 3.89
C ALA A 155 -16.47 -11.01 2.71
N LYS A 156 -17.33 -11.42 1.77
CA LYS A 156 -16.93 -11.96 0.47
C LYS A 156 -17.52 -11.08 -0.60
N GLU A 157 -16.67 -10.43 -1.37
CA GLU A 157 -17.09 -9.49 -2.41
C GLU A 157 -16.33 -9.73 -3.70
N ASN A 158 -17.05 -9.65 -4.81
CA ASN A 158 -16.44 -9.65 -6.13
C ASN A 158 -16.01 -8.22 -6.46
N ILE A 159 -14.71 -8.02 -6.61
CA ILE A 159 -14.07 -6.71 -6.75
C ILE A 159 -13.46 -6.50 -8.14
N ASP A 160 -13.97 -7.21 -9.14
CA ASP A 160 -13.55 -7.07 -10.54
C ASP A 160 -13.65 -5.62 -11.01
N ALA A 161 -12.53 -5.04 -11.46
CA ALA A 161 -12.46 -3.66 -11.92
C ALA A 161 -13.54 -3.31 -12.94
N ASP A 162 -13.78 -4.17 -13.93
CA ASP A 162 -14.80 -3.92 -14.96
C ASP A 162 -16.20 -3.83 -14.33
N ARG A 163 -16.48 -4.68 -13.35
CA ARG A 163 -17.74 -4.64 -12.61
C ARG A 163 -17.87 -3.36 -11.78
N LEU A 164 -16.79 -2.96 -11.10
CA LEU A 164 -16.77 -1.74 -10.28
C LEU A 164 -16.99 -0.49 -11.13
N LEU A 165 -16.34 -0.42 -12.29
CA LEU A 165 -16.45 0.72 -13.20
C LEU A 165 -17.80 0.79 -13.92
N ASN A 166 -18.40 -0.36 -14.26
CA ASN A 166 -19.70 -0.42 -14.95
C ASN A 166 -20.92 -0.32 -14.01
N ASN A 167 -20.76 -0.59 -12.70
CA ASN A 167 -21.86 -0.53 -11.72
C ASN A 167 -21.45 0.22 -10.43
N PRO A 168 -20.98 1.47 -10.52
CA PRO A 168 -20.30 2.13 -9.41
C PRO A 168 -21.23 2.47 -8.24
N GLU A 169 -22.51 2.74 -8.45
CA GLU A 169 -23.45 3.04 -7.37
C GLU A 169 -23.65 1.86 -6.43
N SER A 170 -23.62 0.64 -6.97
CA SER A 170 -23.73 -0.57 -6.14
C SER A 170 -22.49 -0.73 -5.26
N TRP A 171 -21.30 -0.44 -5.79
CA TRP A 171 -20.07 -0.50 -5.02
C TRP A 171 -19.97 0.66 -4.02
N GLN A 172 -20.44 1.85 -4.38
CA GLN A 172 -20.47 3.01 -3.49
C GLN A 172 -21.23 2.73 -2.19
N LYS A 173 -22.35 2.00 -2.27
CA LYS A 173 -23.07 1.58 -1.05
C LYS A 173 -22.19 0.72 -0.13
N LYS A 174 -21.33 -0.13 -0.70
CA LYS A 174 -20.38 -0.98 0.04
C LYS A 174 -19.19 -0.19 0.56
N MET A 175 -18.69 0.78 -0.20
CA MET A 175 -17.68 1.76 0.26
C MET A 175 -18.17 2.49 1.51
N VAL A 176 -19.39 3.02 1.48
CA VAL A 176 -20.01 3.72 2.63
C VAL A 176 -20.26 2.78 3.81
N ALA A 177 -20.70 1.55 3.54
CA ALA A 177 -20.93 0.53 4.57
C ALA A 177 -19.63 -0.05 5.17
N LYS A 178 -18.47 0.30 4.59
CA LYS A 178 -17.15 -0.19 4.96
C LYS A 178 -17.10 -1.71 5.02
N VAL A 179 -17.51 -2.38 3.94
CA VAL A 179 -17.55 -3.86 3.87
C VAL A 179 -16.19 -4.51 4.12
N PHE A 180 -15.10 -3.77 3.96
CA PHE A 180 -13.74 -4.19 4.29
C PHE A 180 -13.11 -3.38 5.42
N GLY A 181 -13.93 -2.87 6.35
CA GLY A 181 -13.43 -2.20 7.54
C GLY A 181 -12.75 -0.86 7.28
N GLY A 182 -12.96 -0.23 6.11
CA GLY A 182 -12.23 0.97 5.70
C GLY A 182 -11.00 0.69 4.83
N ASN A 183 -10.73 -0.58 4.50
CA ASN A 183 -9.63 -0.98 3.63
C ASN A 183 -10.06 -1.15 2.16
N GLU A 184 -11.20 -0.57 1.77
CA GLU A 184 -11.77 -0.83 0.44
C GLU A 184 -10.80 -0.43 -0.67
N SER A 185 -10.30 0.81 -0.64
CA SER A 185 -9.32 1.29 -1.62
C SER A 185 -8.03 0.47 -1.59
N SER A 186 -7.51 0.13 -0.41
CA SER A 186 -6.33 -0.74 -0.28
C SER A 186 -6.54 -2.08 -1.01
N ILE A 187 -7.68 -2.72 -0.79
CA ILE A 187 -7.94 -4.07 -1.30
C ILE A 187 -8.23 -4.04 -2.81
N PHE A 188 -9.20 -3.23 -3.28
CA PHE A 188 -9.60 -3.33 -4.68
C PHE A 188 -8.54 -2.76 -5.64
N THR A 189 -7.80 -1.72 -5.25
CA THR A 189 -6.77 -1.14 -6.13
C THR A 189 -5.58 -2.09 -6.28
N ILE A 190 -5.02 -2.56 -5.16
CA ILE A 190 -3.87 -3.48 -5.16
C ILE A 190 -4.24 -4.80 -5.85
N SER A 191 -5.41 -5.38 -5.55
CA SER A 191 -5.79 -6.69 -6.09
C SER A 191 -6.00 -6.67 -7.59
N ASN A 192 -6.66 -5.64 -8.13
CA ASN A 192 -6.91 -5.55 -9.57
C ASN A 192 -5.61 -5.29 -10.33
N LEU A 193 -4.78 -4.34 -9.90
CA LEU A 193 -3.52 -4.05 -10.58
C LEU A 193 -2.53 -5.22 -10.45
N TRP A 194 -2.48 -5.91 -9.31
CA TRP A 194 -1.72 -7.15 -9.18
C TRP A 194 -2.19 -8.22 -10.17
N ALA A 195 -3.51 -8.37 -10.36
CA ALA A 195 -4.06 -9.28 -11.35
C ALA A 195 -3.64 -8.92 -12.79
N MET A 196 -3.44 -7.63 -13.08
CA MET A 196 -2.94 -7.11 -14.36
C MET A 196 -1.42 -7.24 -14.54
N GLY A 197 -0.68 -7.69 -13.53
CA GLY A 197 0.77 -7.88 -13.63
C GLY A 197 1.60 -6.72 -13.09
N LEU A 198 1.11 -6.02 -12.06
CA LEU A 198 1.86 -4.98 -11.35
C LEU A 198 3.29 -5.43 -11.00
N PRO A 199 4.32 -4.63 -11.35
CA PRO A 199 5.69 -4.91 -10.97
C PRO A 199 5.86 -5.08 -9.46
N ASN A 200 6.71 -6.03 -9.06
CA ASN A 200 6.86 -6.36 -7.63
C ASN A 200 7.48 -5.22 -6.81
N ASP A 201 8.35 -4.39 -7.40
CA ASP A 201 8.88 -3.19 -6.76
C ASP A 201 7.79 -2.12 -6.55
N PHE A 202 6.89 -1.94 -7.52
CA PHE A 202 5.72 -1.08 -7.35
C PHE A 202 4.76 -1.65 -6.28
N LEU A 203 4.62 -2.97 -6.19
CA LEU A 203 3.87 -3.58 -5.09
C LEU A 203 4.45 -3.23 -3.71
N LYS A 204 5.79 -3.07 -3.58
CA LYS A 204 6.42 -2.61 -2.31
C LYS A 204 6.19 -1.13 -2.02
N VAL A 205 6.06 -0.31 -3.04
CA VAL A 205 5.62 1.09 -2.87
C VAL A 205 4.19 1.14 -2.32
N ALA A 206 3.29 0.29 -2.80
CA ALA A 206 1.92 0.18 -2.28
C ALA A 206 1.87 -0.37 -0.84
N GLU A 207 2.80 -1.22 -0.43
CA GLU A 207 2.90 -1.68 0.97
C GLU A 207 3.09 -0.49 1.94
N LEU A 208 3.93 0.49 1.58
CA LEU A 208 4.14 1.69 2.41
C LEU A 208 2.96 2.68 2.32
N HIS A 209 2.48 2.95 1.10
CA HIS A 209 1.44 3.97 0.87
C HIS A 209 0.03 3.51 1.28
N ASP A 210 -0.17 2.20 1.39
CA ASP A 210 -1.39 1.48 1.79
C ASP A 210 -2.44 1.17 0.71
N HIS A 211 -2.39 1.83 -0.44
CA HIS A 211 -3.24 1.57 -1.61
C HIS A 211 -2.50 1.99 -2.88
N ILE A 212 -3.06 1.69 -4.05
CA ILE A 212 -2.59 2.30 -5.31
C ILE A 212 -3.57 3.41 -5.68
N CYS A 213 -3.02 4.55 -6.07
CA CYS A 213 -3.77 5.66 -6.63
C CYS A 213 -2.93 6.34 -7.72
N PRO A 214 -3.53 7.19 -8.57
CA PRO A 214 -2.81 7.84 -9.66
C PRO A 214 -1.67 8.72 -9.16
N GLY A 215 -1.82 9.28 -7.95
CA GLY A 215 -0.75 9.99 -7.26
C GLY A 215 0.46 9.12 -6.92
N LEU A 216 0.25 7.87 -6.50
CA LEU A 216 1.33 6.92 -6.22
C LEU A 216 1.97 6.44 -7.51
N THR A 217 1.15 6.11 -8.53
CA THR A 217 1.60 5.73 -9.88
C THR A 217 2.47 6.82 -10.51
N SER A 218 2.09 8.10 -10.34
CA SER A 218 2.94 9.23 -10.78
C SER A 218 4.31 9.23 -10.10
N GLY A 219 4.40 8.85 -8.82
CA GLY A 219 5.68 8.76 -8.11
C GLY A 219 6.55 7.62 -8.60
N TYR A 220 5.95 6.46 -8.91
CA TYR A 220 6.67 5.35 -9.53
C TYR A 220 7.23 5.75 -10.90
N MET A 221 6.42 6.39 -11.76
CA MET A 221 6.87 6.90 -13.06
C MET A 221 7.97 7.97 -12.93
N ILE A 222 7.84 8.90 -11.99
CA ILE A 222 8.90 9.90 -11.71
C ILE A 222 10.19 9.20 -11.28
N ALA A 223 10.11 8.15 -10.47
CA ALA A 223 11.29 7.40 -10.06
C ALA A 223 11.98 6.70 -11.23
N GLU A 224 11.22 6.03 -12.12
CA GLU A 224 11.76 5.41 -13.33
C GLU A 224 12.40 6.44 -14.27
N TYR A 225 11.74 7.60 -14.46
CA TYR A 225 12.30 8.71 -15.22
C TYR A 225 13.63 9.20 -14.64
N ILE A 226 13.72 9.39 -13.32
CA ILE A 226 14.94 9.86 -12.65
C ILE A 226 16.06 8.83 -12.71
N LYS A 227 15.76 7.53 -12.54
CA LYS A 227 16.75 6.45 -12.69
C LYS A 227 17.42 6.49 -14.07
N LYS A 228 16.68 6.84 -15.12
CA LYS A 228 17.19 6.92 -16.49
C LYS A 228 17.86 8.25 -16.83
N ASN A 229 17.24 9.38 -16.47
CA ASN A 229 17.62 10.70 -16.97
C ASN A 229 18.50 11.50 -16.01
N PHE A 230 18.49 11.18 -14.71
CA PHE A 230 19.30 11.87 -13.70
C PHE A 230 19.95 10.88 -12.72
N PRO A 231 20.64 9.82 -13.19
CA PRO A 231 21.03 8.67 -12.38
C PRO A 231 22.00 9.01 -11.23
N SER A 232 21.92 8.20 -10.18
CA SER A 232 22.87 8.21 -9.06
C SER A 232 23.26 6.77 -8.71
N SER A 233 24.54 6.56 -8.44
CA SER A 233 25.06 5.29 -7.94
C SER A 233 24.70 5.03 -6.46
N ASN A 234 24.27 6.06 -5.74
CA ASN A 234 23.95 6.00 -4.31
C ASN A 234 22.82 6.99 -3.98
N PRO A 235 21.59 6.75 -4.48
CA PRO A 235 20.50 7.70 -4.43
C PRO A 235 20.19 8.19 -3.01
N ARG A 236 20.22 7.28 -2.02
CA ARG A 236 20.03 7.59 -0.60
C ARG A 236 20.92 8.74 -0.11
N ASN A 237 22.20 8.71 -0.49
CA ASN A 237 23.19 9.63 0.06
C ASN A 237 23.50 10.80 -0.87
N GLU A 238 23.34 10.63 -2.19
CA GLU A 238 23.66 11.64 -3.19
C GLU A 238 22.47 12.54 -3.51
N TYR A 239 21.23 12.02 -3.48
CA TYR A 239 20.07 12.86 -3.74
C TYR A 239 19.66 13.72 -2.54
N THR A 240 19.12 14.87 -2.87
CA THR A 240 18.21 15.66 -2.04
C THR A 240 16.95 15.88 -2.86
N VAL A 241 15.81 15.45 -2.34
CA VAL A 241 14.51 15.58 -2.97
C VAL A 241 13.71 16.67 -2.28
N ILE A 242 13.17 17.61 -3.03
CA ILE A 242 12.20 18.58 -2.52
C ILE A 242 10.83 18.19 -3.09
N ALA A 243 9.92 17.77 -2.22
CA ALA A 243 8.53 17.48 -2.56
C ALA A 243 7.75 18.79 -2.68
N ILE A 244 7.37 19.19 -3.90
CA ILE A 244 6.76 20.50 -4.16
C ILE A 244 5.78 20.51 -5.35
N PRO A 245 4.46 20.52 -5.09
CA PRO A 245 3.82 20.27 -3.80
C PRO A 245 3.92 18.78 -3.37
N PRO A 246 3.68 18.47 -2.09
CA PRO A 246 3.61 17.09 -1.63
C PRO A 246 2.30 16.40 -2.03
N TRP A 247 2.40 15.13 -2.43
CA TRP A 247 1.29 14.17 -2.56
C TRP A 247 1.82 12.73 -2.54
N CYS A 248 0.95 11.76 -2.79
CA CYS A 248 1.24 10.32 -2.76
C CYS A 248 2.53 9.88 -3.48
N LYS A 249 2.99 10.62 -4.50
CA LYS A 249 4.24 10.32 -5.22
C LYS A 249 5.46 10.25 -4.30
N ASP A 250 5.45 11.01 -3.22
CA ASP A 250 6.64 11.18 -2.39
C ASP A 250 6.92 9.90 -1.58
N ASP A 251 5.89 9.10 -1.27
CA ASP A 251 6.05 7.77 -0.66
C ASP A 251 6.72 6.78 -1.61
N ALA A 252 6.46 6.88 -2.93
CA ALA A 252 7.18 6.09 -3.93
C ALA A 252 8.67 6.45 -3.95
N LEU A 253 9.01 7.73 -3.88
CA LEU A 253 10.40 8.19 -3.85
C LEU A 253 11.12 7.76 -2.57
N ILE A 254 10.42 7.79 -1.43
CA ILE A 254 10.93 7.23 -0.16
C ILE A 254 11.24 5.74 -0.33
N GLN A 255 10.33 4.96 -0.89
CA GLN A 255 10.50 3.52 -1.01
C GLN A 255 11.59 3.14 -2.03
N ILE A 256 11.69 3.86 -3.15
CA ILE A 256 12.59 3.52 -4.26
C ILE A 256 14.00 4.07 -4.06
N PHE A 257 14.13 5.32 -3.59
CA PHE A 257 15.43 5.99 -3.44
C PHE A 257 15.93 6.04 -2.00
N GLU A 258 15.14 5.58 -1.03
CA GLU A 258 15.43 5.65 0.40
C GLU A 258 15.62 7.10 0.92
N THR A 259 15.00 8.07 0.23
CA THR A 259 15.17 9.51 0.49
C THR A 259 14.16 10.04 1.50
N ASN A 260 13.96 9.38 2.64
CA ASN A 260 13.00 9.85 3.64
C ASN A 260 13.49 11.09 4.43
N VAL A 261 12.56 11.73 5.14
CA VAL A 261 12.82 12.92 5.97
C VAL A 261 13.81 12.62 7.10
N GLY A 262 13.73 11.42 7.70
CA GLY A 262 14.63 10.98 8.78
C GLY A 262 16.09 10.87 8.33
N HIS A 263 16.32 10.47 7.07
CA HIS A 263 17.63 10.47 6.43
C HIS A 263 18.11 11.85 6.00
N LYS A 264 17.34 12.92 6.26
CA LYS A 264 17.61 14.30 5.82
C LYS A 264 17.79 14.38 4.29
N ALA A 265 17.07 13.54 3.56
CA ALA A 265 17.18 13.40 2.11
C ALA A 265 15.93 13.92 1.37
N MET A 266 14.78 14.06 2.04
CA MET A 266 13.60 14.73 1.50
C MET A 266 13.14 15.91 2.35
N TYR A 267 12.71 16.96 1.67
CA TYR A 267 12.22 18.20 2.25
C TYR A 267 10.86 18.56 1.63
N VAL A 268 9.84 18.69 2.47
CA VAL A 268 8.47 18.96 2.02
C VAL A 268 8.18 20.44 1.97
N LYS A 269 7.68 20.93 0.82
CA LYS A 269 7.31 22.33 0.60
C LYS A 269 5.87 22.39 0.07
N HIS A 270 4.95 22.76 0.95
CA HIS A 270 3.57 23.00 0.53
C HIS A 270 3.46 24.28 -0.29
N LEU A 271 2.60 24.28 -1.32
CA LEU A 271 2.25 25.48 -2.08
C LEU A 271 0.84 25.93 -1.68
N THR A 272 0.69 27.21 -1.32
CA THR A 272 -0.63 27.82 -1.06
C THR A 272 -1.47 27.88 -2.35
N LYS A 273 -2.75 28.21 -2.22
CA LYS A 273 -3.64 28.37 -3.37
C LYS A 273 -3.16 29.50 -4.29
N GLU A 274 -2.68 30.59 -3.72
CA GLU A 274 -2.14 31.76 -4.41
C GLU A 274 -0.86 31.37 -5.17
N GLN A 275 0.06 30.65 -4.51
CA GLN A 275 1.28 30.15 -5.15
C GLN A 275 0.99 29.19 -6.31
N LYS A 276 0.03 28.26 -6.13
CA LYS A 276 -0.40 27.37 -7.22
C LYS A 276 -0.99 28.15 -8.40
N THR A 277 -1.72 29.22 -8.13
CA THR A 277 -2.32 30.09 -9.16
C THR A 277 -1.25 30.91 -9.90
N ALA A 278 -0.17 31.28 -9.21
CA ALA A 278 0.95 32.03 -9.77
C ALA A 278 1.85 31.19 -10.71
N LEU A 279 1.73 29.87 -10.71
CA LEU A 279 2.45 29.00 -11.65
C LEU A 279 1.91 29.18 -13.08
N SER A 280 2.81 29.32 -14.05
CA SER A 280 2.50 29.52 -15.46
C SER A 280 3.27 28.54 -16.36
N GLY A 281 2.76 28.30 -17.57
CA GLY A 281 3.37 27.35 -18.51
C GLY A 281 3.62 25.97 -17.89
N GLU A 282 4.79 25.39 -18.18
CA GLU A 282 5.21 24.07 -17.68
C GLU A 282 5.35 24.03 -16.14
N ALA A 283 5.54 25.18 -15.47
CA ALA A 283 5.64 25.21 -14.01
C ALA A 283 4.35 24.73 -13.31
N LYS A 284 3.19 24.77 -14.00
CA LYS A 284 1.93 24.21 -13.48
C LYS A 284 1.99 22.70 -13.26
N LYS A 285 2.91 22.01 -13.94
CA LYS A 285 3.09 20.55 -13.85
C LYS A 285 4.05 20.14 -12.72
N VAL A 286 4.66 21.10 -12.01
CA VAL A 286 5.73 20.82 -11.04
C VAL A 286 5.34 19.76 -10.00
N ALA A 287 6.26 18.82 -9.76
CA ALA A 287 6.08 17.71 -8.85
C ALA A 287 7.20 17.66 -7.79
N ASN A 288 8.46 17.64 -8.23
CA ASN A 288 9.62 17.52 -7.35
C ASN A 288 10.79 18.34 -7.87
N ILE A 289 11.73 18.64 -6.99
CA ILE A 289 13.09 19.04 -7.35
C ILE A 289 14.02 17.93 -6.88
N PHE A 290 14.83 17.39 -7.77
CA PHE A 290 15.91 16.47 -7.43
C PHE A 290 17.23 17.20 -7.52
N ILE A 291 18.10 17.01 -6.54
CA ILE A 291 19.45 17.59 -6.51
C ILE A 291 20.43 16.46 -6.24
N ASN A 292 21.43 16.30 -7.08
CA ASN A 292 22.55 15.39 -6.84
C ASN A 292 23.72 16.19 -6.22
N LYS A 293 23.97 15.94 -4.93
CA LYS A 293 25.02 16.62 -4.14
C LYS A 293 26.43 16.27 -4.60
N LYS A 294 26.63 15.13 -5.26
CA LYS A 294 27.93 14.73 -5.79
C LYS A 294 28.28 15.49 -7.06
N THR A 295 27.30 15.70 -7.93
CA THR A 295 27.51 16.43 -9.19
C THR A 295 27.21 17.92 -9.08
N ASN A 296 26.63 18.38 -7.96
CA ASN A 296 26.16 19.75 -7.78
C ASN A 296 25.19 20.20 -8.88
N LYS A 297 24.31 19.29 -9.31
CA LYS A 297 23.27 19.56 -10.30
C LYS A 297 21.89 19.30 -9.72
N GLY A 298 20.88 19.95 -10.26
CA GLY A 298 19.50 19.65 -9.94
C GLY A 298 18.58 19.75 -11.15
N VAL A 299 17.45 19.07 -11.03
CA VAL A 299 16.37 19.04 -12.02
C VAL A 299 15.04 19.31 -11.33
N VAL A 300 14.21 20.16 -11.95
CA VAL A 300 12.83 20.36 -11.56
C VAL A 300 11.97 19.51 -12.48
N VAL A 301 11.20 18.60 -11.89
CA VAL A 301 10.42 17.59 -12.59
C VAL A 301 8.95 17.99 -12.60
N GLY A 302 8.32 17.84 -13.75
CA GLY A 302 6.87 17.98 -13.94
C GLY A 302 6.19 16.64 -14.18
N PHE A 303 4.90 16.58 -13.88
CA PHE A 303 4.01 15.45 -14.19
C PHE A 303 2.75 15.93 -14.92
N ASP A 304 2.43 15.32 -16.05
CA ASP A 304 1.36 15.75 -16.94
C ASP A 304 0.03 15.06 -16.63
N TRP A 305 -0.74 15.65 -15.72
CA TRP A 305 -2.08 15.18 -15.39
C TRP A 305 -3.08 15.27 -16.55
N ALA A 306 -2.90 16.21 -17.48
CA ALA A 306 -3.79 16.30 -18.63
C ALA A 306 -3.62 15.07 -19.53
N LYS A 307 -2.38 14.60 -19.71
CA LYS A 307 -2.11 13.35 -20.42
C LYS A 307 -2.69 12.14 -19.70
N VAL A 308 -2.65 12.09 -18.37
CA VAL A 308 -3.33 11.02 -17.59
C VAL A 308 -4.82 10.98 -17.90
N TYR A 309 -5.51 12.12 -17.86
CA TYR A 309 -6.94 12.18 -18.17
C TYR A 309 -7.24 11.79 -19.62
N GLU A 310 -6.37 12.15 -20.56
CA GLU A 310 -6.49 11.78 -21.97
C GLU A 310 -6.40 10.26 -22.16
N VAL A 311 -5.32 9.62 -21.68
CA VAL A 311 -5.11 8.17 -21.88
C VAL A 311 -6.09 7.32 -21.09
N ALA A 312 -6.57 7.83 -19.96
CA ALA A 312 -7.61 7.19 -19.18
C ALA A 312 -9.01 7.45 -19.76
N GLU A 313 -9.17 8.25 -20.83
CA GLU A 313 -10.48 8.63 -21.39
C GLU A 313 -11.44 9.14 -20.30
N MET A 314 -10.95 10.07 -19.48
CA MET A 314 -11.67 10.58 -18.32
C MET A 314 -12.79 11.55 -18.75
N PRO A 315 -14.05 11.30 -18.38
CA PRO A 315 -15.13 12.25 -18.62
C PRO A 315 -14.94 13.54 -17.81
N ASP A 316 -15.30 14.69 -18.39
CA ASP A 316 -15.24 16.00 -17.72
C ASP A 316 -15.95 16.02 -16.37
N GLU A 317 -17.09 15.30 -16.27
CA GLU A 317 -17.84 15.18 -15.02
C GLU A 317 -17.04 14.46 -13.92
N ALA A 318 -16.31 13.40 -14.28
CA ALA A 318 -15.46 12.67 -13.34
C ALA A 318 -14.30 13.55 -12.84
N ILE A 319 -13.68 14.32 -13.75
CA ILE A 319 -12.61 15.28 -13.42
C ILE A 319 -13.15 16.37 -12.47
N ALA A 320 -14.32 16.93 -12.77
CA ALA A 320 -14.95 17.96 -11.93
C ALA A 320 -15.34 17.45 -10.53
N LYS A 321 -15.68 16.16 -10.40
CA LYS A 321 -16.15 15.53 -9.16
C LYS A 321 -15.08 14.69 -8.46
N PHE A 322 -13.83 14.75 -8.88
CA PHE A 322 -12.74 13.94 -8.33
C PHE A 322 -12.46 14.16 -6.83
N ARG A 323 -12.92 15.28 -6.28
CA ARG A 323 -12.84 15.67 -4.86
C ARG A 323 -14.19 15.64 -4.13
N ASP A 324 -15.24 15.17 -4.79
CA ASP A 324 -16.53 14.92 -4.15
C ASP A 324 -16.50 13.51 -3.53
N PHE A 325 -16.18 13.45 -2.24
CA PHE A 325 -16.10 12.20 -1.48
C PHE A 325 -17.48 11.62 -1.09
N THR A 326 -18.57 12.27 -1.48
CA THR A 326 -19.94 11.80 -1.18
C THR A 326 -20.51 10.88 -2.27
N THR A 327 -19.96 10.97 -3.49
CA THR A 327 -20.36 10.16 -4.64
C THR A 327 -19.30 9.11 -4.98
N TYR A 328 -19.49 8.30 -6.03
CA TYR A 328 -18.49 7.32 -6.45
C TYR A 328 -17.34 7.92 -7.26
N TRP A 329 -17.52 9.14 -7.79
CA TRP A 329 -16.62 9.73 -8.77
C TRP A 329 -15.17 9.80 -8.28
N TRP A 330 -14.94 10.00 -6.98
CA TRP A 330 -13.60 10.06 -6.42
C TRP A 330 -12.85 8.73 -6.54
N TRP A 331 -13.45 7.57 -6.23
CA TRP A 331 -12.73 6.29 -6.33
C TRP A 331 -12.81 5.71 -7.74
N TRP A 332 -13.92 5.95 -8.44
CA TRP A 332 -14.12 5.46 -9.81
C TRP A 332 -13.09 6.06 -10.77
N GLY A 333 -12.89 7.38 -10.72
CA GLY A 333 -11.92 8.05 -11.57
C GLY A 333 -10.49 7.60 -11.27
N ARG A 334 -10.15 7.43 -10.00
CA ARG A 334 -8.83 6.94 -9.58
C ARG A 334 -8.56 5.53 -10.06
N LEU A 335 -9.52 4.61 -9.91
CA LEU A 335 -9.39 3.24 -10.41
C LEU A 335 -9.22 3.20 -11.93
N LYS A 336 -10.00 4.02 -12.65
CA LYS A 336 -9.92 4.13 -14.12
C LYS A 336 -8.54 4.65 -14.57
N GLU A 337 -8.03 5.69 -13.92
CA GLU A 337 -6.67 6.20 -14.15
C GLU A 337 -5.59 5.16 -13.83
N ASP A 338 -5.69 4.47 -12.68
CA ASP A 338 -4.73 3.45 -12.27
C ASP A 338 -4.63 2.29 -13.28
N ILE A 339 -5.77 1.83 -13.80
CA ILE A 339 -5.83 0.78 -14.83
C ILE A 339 -5.20 1.27 -16.13
N ALA A 340 -5.53 2.50 -16.58
CA ALA A 340 -4.98 3.04 -17.81
C ALA A 340 -3.46 3.23 -17.74
N LEU A 341 -2.94 3.67 -16.59
CA LEU A 341 -1.50 3.91 -16.40
C LEU A 341 -0.66 2.62 -16.34
N MET A 342 -1.27 1.45 -16.15
CA MET A 342 -0.55 0.17 -16.21
C MET A 342 0.14 -0.06 -17.57
N ASP A 343 -0.45 0.41 -18.66
CA ASP A 343 0.09 0.25 -20.03
C ASP A 343 1.28 1.18 -20.33
N TYR A 344 1.64 2.05 -19.37
CA TYR A 344 2.65 3.09 -19.53
C TYR A 344 3.75 3.06 -18.47
N LEU A 345 3.77 2.07 -17.57
CA LEU A 345 4.80 1.99 -16.52
C LEU A 345 6.24 1.93 -17.07
N ASP A 346 6.43 1.47 -18.30
CA ASP A 346 7.71 1.40 -19.02
C ASP A 346 8.01 2.63 -19.90
N LYS A 347 7.09 3.60 -19.96
CA LYS A 347 7.20 4.84 -20.76
C LYS A 347 6.98 6.09 -19.92
N PRO A 348 7.73 6.27 -18.81
CA PRO A 348 7.51 7.40 -17.91
C PRO A 348 7.69 8.77 -18.59
N GLU A 349 8.47 8.87 -19.67
CA GLU A 349 8.68 10.11 -20.44
C GLU A 349 7.41 10.65 -21.12
N GLU A 350 6.35 9.84 -21.26
CA GLU A 350 5.07 10.34 -21.78
C GLU A 350 4.34 11.24 -20.78
N PHE A 351 4.65 11.11 -19.48
CA PHE A 351 3.99 11.83 -18.39
C PHE A 351 4.95 12.71 -17.59
N VAL A 352 6.24 12.37 -17.56
CA VAL A 352 7.27 13.02 -16.76
C VAL A 352 8.19 13.83 -17.65
N SER A 353 8.45 15.08 -17.28
CA SER A 353 9.38 15.95 -18.01
C SER A 353 10.27 16.78 -17.09
N THR A 354 11.44 17.17 -17.59
CA THR A 354 12.30 18.14 -16.90
C THR A 354 11.85 19.56 -17.26
N ILE A 355 11.31 20.29 -16.27
CA ILE A 355 10.90 21.70 -16.40
C ILE A 355 12.15 22.59 -16.47
N LYS A 356 13.17 22.28 -15.66
CA LYS A 356 14.40 23.06 -15.57
C LYS A 356 15.56 22.22 -15.05
N GLU A 357 16.74 22.38 -15.66
CA GLU A 357 18.02 21.96 -15.08
C GLU A 357 18.76 23.15 -14.47
N PHE A 358 19.56 22.92 -13.45
CA PHE A 358 20.39 23.95 -12.83
C PHE A 358 21.64 23.37 -12.20
N ASP A 359 22.73 24.14 -12.22
CA ASP A 359 23.87 23.91 -11.34
C ASP A 359 23.59 24.52 -9.96
N THR A 360 24.20 23.96 -8.92
CA THR A 360 24.00 24.42 -7.55
C THR A 360 25.29 24.39 -6.73
N THR A 361 25.25 24.97 -5.53
CA THR A 361 26.35 24.89 -4.55
C THR A 361 25.81 24.33 -3.24
N PRO A 362 26.66 23.81 -2.34
CA PRO A 362 26.21 23.38 -1.01
C PRO A 362 25.38 24.44 -0.28
N GLU A 363 25.75 25.72 -0.36
CA GLU A 363 25.02 26.84 0.25
C GLU A 363 23.63 27.03 -0.37
N GLN A 364 23.52 26.91 -1.69
CA GLN A 364 22.23 27.00 -2.37
C GLN A 364 21.35 25.78 -2.04
N ILE A 365 21.92 24.59 -1.90
CA ILE A 365 21.18 23.40 -1.43
C ILE A 365 20.61 23.66 -0.04
N GLU A 366 21.41 24.18 0.91
CA GLU A 366 20.90 24.56 2.23
C GLU A 366 19.78 25.59 2.15
N LYS A 367 19.93 26.61 1.29
CA LYS A 367 18.89 27.63 1.08
C LYS A 367 17.58 27.04 0.58
N LEU A 368 17.62 26.18 -0.45
CA LEU A 368 16.41 25.56 -1.03
C LEU A 368 15.65 24.69 -0.02
N LYS A 369 16.37 24.10 0.95
CA LYS A 369 15.80 23.27 2.01
C LYS A 369 15.21 24.11 3.16
N ALA A 370 15.71 25.32 3.39
CA ALA A 370 15.37 26.15 4.54
C ALA A 370 13.87 26.46 4.68
N ALA A 371 13.37 26.46 5.91
CA ALA A 371 11.99 26.87 6.20
C ALA A 371 11.75 28.33 5.76
N GLY A 372 10.56 28.63 5.26
CA GLY A 372 10.21 29.96 4.74
C GLY A 372 10.76 30.28 3.34
N VAL A 373 11.67 29.47 2.81
CA VAL A 373 12.15 29.63 1.42
C VAL A 373 11.22 28.87 0.46
N ASN A 374 10.79 29.57 -0.59
CA ASN A 374 10.11 28.95 -1.72
C ASN A 374 11.14 28.62 -2.83
N PRO A 375 11.48 27.34 -3.03
CA PRO A 375 12.53 26.98 -3.97
C PRO A 375 12.16 27.26 -5.43
N LEU A 376 10.88 27.33 -5.79
CA LEU A 376 10.48 27.70 -7.16
C LEU A 376 10.73 29.19 -7.44
N VAL A 377 10.63 30.06 -6.42
CA VAL A 377 11.00 31.47 -6.55
C VAL A 377 12.51 31.62 -6.64
N GLU A 378 13.25 30.92 -5.77
CA GLU A 378 14.72 30.94 -5.78
C GLU A 378 15.32 30.43 -7.09
N LEU A 379 14.68 29.43 -7.71
CA LEU A 379 15.08 28.91 -9.01
C LEU A 379 14.50 29.72 -10.18
N GLY A 380 13.75 30.80 -9.94
CA GLY A 380 13.16 31.64 -10.99
C GLY A 380 12.10 30.95 -11.85
N ILE A 381 11.45 29.91 -11.32
CA ILE A 381 10.37 29.15 -11.96
C ILE A 381 9.01 29.79 -11.66
N MET A 382 8.89 30.44 -10.50
CA MET A 382 7.72 31.18 -10.07
C MET A 382 8.09 32.64 -9.81
N PRO A 383 7.23 33.61 -10.16
CA PRO A 383 7.47 35.01 -9.83
C PRO A 383 7.57 35.22 -8.30
N LYS A 384 8.27 36.29 -7.90
CA LYS A 384 8.25 36.75 -6.52
C LYS A 384 6.83 37.25 -6.16
N PRO A 385 6.35 36.99 -4.94
CA PRO A 385 5.05 37.50 -4.47
C PRO A 385 4.94 39.02 -4.53
#